data_AF-A0A9N9K1Q3-F1
#
_entry.id   AF-A0A9N9K1Q3-F1
#
_cell.length_a   1.000
_cell.length_b   1.000
_cell.length_c   1.000
_cell.angle_alpha   90.00
_cell.angle_beta   90.00
_cell.angle_gamma   90.00
#
_symmetry.space_group_name_H-M   'P 1'
#
loop_
_entity.id
_entity.type
_entity.pdbx_description
1 polymer ?
#
loop_
_entity_poly.entity_id
_entity_poly.type
_entity_poly.pdbx_seq_one_letter_code
_entity_poly.pdbx_strand_id
1 'polypeptide(L)'
;RRLKKKTRTNKRTFYYWDRNTPLCQKTYLNMLGIGRTHFENVRNHLVTNGIIPRVHGNIKRVPRWKTKITIDITVATTVKNFLENYAEIHGLPSPGRNVNRITQSLTLLPAETSYKSVYHDFIAGLENDSTLKLLKYDAFRKLWHQLTPYIQIMSPRTDLCDTCQHFRNGLQYNARKEEEAKNLLKKFKEHLVKAKLERNYYNKNTKLAEQQRKLVDEQFIIRGKADYCSVDATAHYSYDWAQNVHVPHSDQQASKIYYLSPRKVHLFGIQDEA
;
A
#
# COMPACT_ATOMS: atom_id res chain seq x y z
N ARG A 1 -47.56 -4.40 38.83
CA ARG A 1 -48.54 -3.71 37.94
C ARG A 1 -48.61 -4.48 36.61
N ARG A 2 -49.73 -5.16 36.31
CA ARG A 2 -49.96 -5.84 35.01
C ARG A 2 -50.05 -4.78 33.90
N LEU A 3 -49.17 -4.81 32.91
CA LEU A 3 -49.23 -3.93 31.74
C LEU A 3 -50.52 -4.23 30.96
N LYS A 4 -51.33 -3.19 30.69
CA LYS A 4 -52.56 -3.29 29.89
C LYS A 4 -52.21 -3.88 28.51
N LYS A 5 -52.92 -4.95 28.11
CA LYS A 5 -52.81 -5.51 26.75
C LYS A 5 -53.18 -4.41 25.74
N LYS A 6 -52.23 -4.02 24.88
CA LYS A 6 -52.49 -3.12 23.74
C LYS A 6 -53.44 -3.83 22.77
N THR A 7 -54.65 -3.32 22.62
CA THR A 7 -55.56 -3.69 21.53
C THR A 7 -54.89 -3.34 20.20
N ARG A 8 -54.56 -4.35 19.39
CA ARG A 8 -53.99 -4.16 18.05
C ARG A 8 -55.08 -3.60 17.13
N THR A 9 -55.10 -2.29 16.92
CA THR A 9 -55.86 -1.68 15.84
C THR A 9 -55.18 -2.01 14.51
N ASN A 10 -55.78 -2.86 13.69
CA ASN A 10 -55.25 -3.19 12.37
C ASN A 10 -55.60 -2.05 11.40
N LYS A 11 -54.66 -1.12 11.19
CA LYS A 11 -54.84 -0.02 10.23
C LYS A 11 -54.50 -0.53 8.84
N ARG A 12 -55.51 -0.68 7.97
CA ARG A 12 -55.32 -1.05 6.56
C ARG A 12 -54.94 0.20 5.77
N THR A 13 -53.74 0.21 5.19
CA THR A 13 -53.27 1.28 4.30
C THR A 13 -53.59 0.93 2.87
N PHE A 14 -54.30 1.81 2.18
CA PHE A 14 -54.60 1.71 0.76
C PHE A 14 -53.61 2.57 -0.03
N TYR A 15 -53.14 2.05 -1.17
CA TYR A 15 -52.22 2.74 -2.07
C TYR A 15 -52.97 3.08 -3.34
N TYR A 16 -52.72 4.24 -3.92
CA TYR A 16 -53.37 4.67 -5.14
C TYR A 16 -52.35 5.29 -6.10
N TRP A 17 -52.58 5.11 -7.40
CA TRP A 17 -51.82 5.78 -8.46
C TRP A 17 -52.33 7.20 -8.69
N ASP A 18 -53.66 7.34 -8.76
CA ASP A 18 -54.42 8.59 -8.89
C ASP A 18 -55.49 8.66 -7.77
N ARG A 19 -56.58 9.42 -7.93
CA ARG A 19 -57.63 9.46 -6.91
C ARG A 19 -58.51 8.19 -6.87
N ASN A 20 -58.50 7.35 -7.92
CA ASN A 20 -59.54 6.33 -8.14
C ASN A 20 -58.99 4.91 -8.38
N THR A 21 -57.70 4.74 -8.60
CA THR A 21 -57.08 3.48 -9.02
C THR A 21 -56.30 2.87 -7.85
N PRO A 22 -56.86 1.88 -7.14
CA PRO A 22 -56.18 1.23 -6.04
C PRO A 22 -55.04 0.34 -6.54
N LEU A 23 -53.91 0.37 -5.85
CA LEU A 23 -52.74 -0.44 -6.13
C LEU A 23 -52.36 -1.30 -4.92
N CYS A 24 -51.68 -2.42 -5.21
CA CYS A 24 -50.97 -3.13 -4.15
C CYS A 24 -49.67 -2.39 -3.81
N GLN A 25 -49.18 -2.56 -2.57
CA GLN A 25 -47.96 -1.91 -2.10
C GLN A 25 -46.75 -2.19 -3.01
N LYS A 26 -46.62 -3.42 -3.52
CA LYS A 26 -45.50 -3.83 -4.37
C LYS A 26 -45.48 -3.05 -5.69
N THR A 27 -46.62 -2.94 -6.37
CA THR A 27 -46.75 -2.17 -7.61
C THR A 27 -46.47 -0.69 -7.37
N TYR A 28 -47.00 -0.13 -6.28
CA TYR A 28 -46.77 1.27 -5.91
C TYR A 28 -45.28 1.58 -5.69
N LEU A 29 -44.57 0.72 -4.95
CA LEU A 29 -43.13 0.86 -4.71
C LEU A 29 -42.30 0.74 -6.00
N ASN A 30 -42.67 -0.20 -6.88
CA ASN A 30 -42.01 -0.39 -8.17
C ASN A 30 -42.20 0.83 -9.09
N MET A 31 -43.41 1.38 -9.16
CA MET A 31 -43.69 2.58 -9.97
C MET A 31 -42.88 3.80 -9.51
N LEU A 32 -42.64 3.94 -8.21
CA LEU A 32 -41.82 5.01 -7.64
C LEU A 32 -40.31 4.70 -7.62
N GLY A 33 -39.90 3.48 -7.98
CA GLY A 33 -38.49 3.07 -7.96
C GLY A 33 -37.85 3.06 -6.56
N ILE A 34 -38.64 2.88 -5.49
CA ILE A 34 -38.15 2.94 -4.11
C ILE A 34 -38.29 1.60 -3.38
N GLY A 35 -37.31 1.31 -2.51
CA GLY A 35 -37.37 0.16 -1.61
C GLY A 35 -38.37 0.34 -0.46
N ARG A 36 -38.85 -0.79 0.09
CA ARG A 36 -39.79 -0.81 1.22
C ARG A 36 -39.28 -0.05 2.45
N THR A 37 -38.03 -0.26 2.83
CA THR A 37 -37.40 0.41 3.98
C THR A 37 -37.33 1.92 3.79
N HIS A 38 -37.00 2.38 2.58
CA HIS A 38 -36.99 3.79 2.24
C HIS A 38 -38.39 4.40 2.37
N PHE A 39 -39.40 3.72 1.82
CA PHE A 39 -40.80 4.15 1.91
C PHE A 39 -41.30 4.22 3.37
N GLU A 40 -41.02 3.20 4.18
CA GLU A 40 -41.39 3.20 5.61
C GLU A 40 -40.72 4.35 6.36
N ASN A 41 -39.45 4.63 6.08
CA ASN A 41 -38.73 5.75 6.67
C ASN A 41 -39.30 7.11 6.24
N VAL A 42 -39.70 7.28 4.97
CA VAL A 42 -40.39 8.48 4.48
C VAL A 42 -41.71 8.67 5.21
N ARG A 43 -42.53 7.61 5.26
CA ARG A 43 -43.85 7.64 5.90
C ARG A 43 -43.74 7.97 7.38
N ASN A 44 -42.83 7.34 8.09
CA ASN A 44 -42.63 7.59 9.52
C ASN A 44 -42.13 9.02 9.75
N HIS A 45 -41.24 9.53 8.90
CA HIS A 45 -40.80 10.92 8.96
C HIS A 45 -41.96 11.88 8.74
N LEU A 46 -42.80 11.64 7.72
CA LEU A 46 -43.96 12.46 7.42
C LEU A 46 -44.96 12.49 8.59
N VAL A 47 -45.22 11.34 9.21
CA VAL A 47 -46.12 11.23 10.38
C VAL A 47 -45.56 11.95 11.60
N THR A 48 -44.24 11.90 11.81
CA THR A 48 -43.60 12.45 13.03
C THR A 48 -43.27 13.93 12.90
N ASN A 49 -42.80 14.35 11.73
CA ASN A 49 -42.21 15.67 11.50
C ASN A 49 -42.94 16.49 10.42
N GLY A 50 -43.93 15.93 9.72
CA GLY A 50 -44.62 16.60 8.62
C GLY A 50 -43.77 16.74 7.34
N ILE A 51 -44.09 17.75 6.53
CA ILE A 51 -43.44 18.04 5.24
C ILE A 51 -42.20 18.91 5.47
N ILE A 52 -41.23 18.35 6.18
CA ILE A 52 -39.93 18.98 6.42
C ILE A 52 -38.86 18.18 5.69
N PRO A 53 -37.84 18.81 5.08
CA PRO A 53 -36.72 18.09 4.50
C PRO A 53 -36.03 17.19 5.53
N ARG A 54 -35.69 15.96 5.14
CA ARG A 54 -34.97 15.03 6.01
C ARG A 54 -33.55 15.53 6.25
N VAL A 55 -33.25 15.85 7.50
CA VAL A 55 -31.92 16.24 7.97
C VAL A 55 -31.23 14.97 8.48
N HIS A 56 -30.10 14.60 7.87
CA HIS A 56 -29.31 13.44 8.30
C HIS A 56 -28.85 13.59 9.77
N GLY A 57 -28.96 12.53 10.57
CA GLY A 57 -28.67 12.57 12.01
C GLY A 57 -27.21 12.91 12.40
N ASN A 58 -26.27 12.86 11.44
CA ASN A 58 -24.88 13.31 11.66
C ASN A 58 -24.66 14.81 11.43
N ILE A 59 -25.68 15.63 11.16
CA ILE A 59 -25.43 17.05 10.83
C ILE A 59 -24.80 17.85 11.98
N LYS A 60 -24.99 17.42 13.24
CA LYS A 60 -24.32 18.00 14.41
C LYS A 60 -23.09 17.21 14.89
N ARG A 61 -22.75 16.10 14.23
CA ARG A 61 -21.54 15.32 14.52
C ARG A 61 -20.52 15.64 13.44
N VAL A 62 -19.61 16.55 13.77
CA VAL A 62 -18.37 16.73 13.03
C VAL A 62 -17.76 15.34 12.82
N PRO A 63 -17.33 14.96 11.60
CA PRO A 63 -16.56 13.73 11.44
C PRO A 63 -15.44 13.79 12.48
N ARG A 64 -15.37 12.80 13.38
CA ARG A 64 -14.25 12.69 14.31
C ARG A 64 -12.99 12.54 13.47
N TRP A 65 -12.39 13.65 13.07
CA TRP A 65 -11.05 13.64 12.50
C TRP A 65 -10.18 13.00 13.58
N LYS A 66 -9.62 11.85 13.23
CA LYS A 66 -9.20 10.80 14.17
C LYS A 66 -8.06 11.21 15.11
N THR A 67 -7.55 12.43 15.06
CA THR A 67 -6.45 12.91 15.91
C THR A 67 -6.97 13.83 17.02
N LYS A 68 -6.43 13.66 18.24
CA LYS A 68 -6.70 14.57 19.36
C LYS A 68 -5.97 15.92 19.21
N ILE A 69 -5.06 16.02 18.25
CA ILE A 69 -4.29 17.22 17.94
C ILE A 69 -4.95 18.02 16.83
N THR A 70 -4.99 19.34 16.98
CA THR A 70 -5.24 20.29 15.91
C THR A 70 -4.03 20.29 14.97
N ILE A 71 -4.27 20.08 13.68
CA ILE A 71 -3.22 20.11 12.66
C ILE A 71 -3.00 21.57 12.30
N ASP A 72 -1.96 22.16 12.88
CA ASP A 72 -1.50 23.51 12.58
C ASP A 72 -0.36 23.49 11.54
N ILE A 73 -0.05 24.66 10.97
CA ILE A 73 1.06 24.84 10.01
C ILE A 73 2.37 24.34 10.59
N THR A 74 2.61 24.56 11.88
CA THR A 74 3.82 24.09 12.59
C THR A 74 3.96 22.56 12.52
N VAL A 75 2.91 21.82 12.89
CA VAL A 75 2.84 20.36 12.83
C VAL A 75 3.03 19.85 11.40
N ALA A 76 2.36 20.50 10.43
CA ALA A 76 2.46 20.15 9.02
C ALA A 76 3.90 20.31 8.50
N THR A 77 4.57 21.41 8.85
CA THR A 77 5.98 21.67 8.48
C THR A 77 6.92 20.67 9.14
N THR A 78 6.72 20.30 10.40
CA THR A 78 7.56 19.28 11.06
C THR A 78 7.44 17.93 10.38
N VAL A 79 6.22 17.50 10.04
CA VAL A 79 5.99 16.24 9.30
C VAL A 79 6.63 16.30 7.92
N LYS A 80 6.50 17.43 7.21
CA LYS A 80 7.13 17.61 5.89
C LYS A 80 8.65 17.50 5.98
N ASN A 81 9.28 18.26 6.89
CA ASN A 81 10.74 18.26 7.05
C ASN A 81 11.27 16.87 7.42
N PHE A 82 10.56 16.15 8.29
CA PHE A 82 10.91 14.77 8.60
C PHE A 82 10.88 13.88 7.35
N LEU A 83 9.82 13.94 6.54
CA LEU A 83 9.69 13.12 5.34
C LEU A 83 10.74 13.45 4.29
N GLU A 84 11.08 14.73 4.12
CA GLU A 84 12.15 15.16 3.20
C GLU A 84 13.51 14.64 3.67
N ASN A 85 13.84 14.77 4.97
CA ASN A 85 15.08 14.23 5.53
C ASN A 85 15.14 12.70 5.43
N TYR A 86 14.03 12.02 5.71
CA TYR A 86 13.93 10.56 5.59
C TYR A 86 14.17 10.10 4.14
N ALA A 87 13.62 10.85 3.17
CA ALA A 87 13.80 10.58 1.76
C ALA A 87 15.20 10.95 1.24
N GLU A 88 15.90 11.89 1.87
CA GLU A 88 17.30 12.18 1.54
C GLU A 88 18.23 11.03 1.99
N ILE A 89 17.95 10.42 3.15
CA ILE A 89 18.77 9.32 3.70
C ILE A 89 18.48 7.99 3.01
N HIS A 90 17.20 7.66 2.82
CA HIS A 90 16.77 6.33 2.36
C HIS A 90 16.26 6.33 0.92
N GLY A 91 15.92 7.49 0.37
CA GLY A 91 15.30 7.59 -0.94
C GLY A 91 16.31 7.49 -2.08
N LEU A 92 15.90 6.77 -3.12
CA LEU A 92 16.59 6.70 -4.39
C LEU A 92 15.91 7.66 -5.39
N PRO A 93 16.68 8.41 -6.20
CA PRO A 93 16.11 9.14 -7.31
C PRO A 93 15.48 8.14 -8.30
N SER A 94 14.32 8.49 -8.85
CA SER A 94 13.64 7.63 -9.83
C SER A 94 14.57 7.28 -11.01
N PRO A 95 14.89 5.99 -11.26
CA PRO A 95 15.95 5.56 -12.18
C PRO A 95 15.68 5.80 -13.68
N GLY A 96 14.50 6.33 -14.05
CA GLY A 96 14.14 6.48 -15.46
C GLY A 96 13.04 7.49 -15.78
N ARG A 97 12.83 8.51 -14.95
CA ARG A 97 11.87 9.58 -15.24
C ARG A 97 12.44 10.93 -14.83
N ASN A 98 13.08 11.63 -15.76
CA ASN A 98 13.29 13.06 -15.57
C ASN A 98 12.11 13.85 -16.16
N VAL A 99 11.46 14.60 -15.27
CA VAL A 99 11.11 16.01 -15.45
C VAL A 99 10.11 16.29 -16.57
N ASN A 100 8.82 16.22 -16.24
CA ASN A 100 7.99 17.34 -16.65
C ASN A 100 8.47 18.53 -15.81
N ARG A 101 8.83 19.67 -16.44
CA ARG A 101 9.29 20.91 -15.79
C ARG A 101 8.39 21.44 -14.65
N ILE A 102 7.21 20.86 -14.49
CA ILE A 102 6.14 21.25 -13.56
C ILE A 102 6.10 20.33 -12.32
N THR A 103 6.68 19.12 -12.37
CA THR A 103 6.58 18.13 -11.29
C THR A 103 7.93 17.93 -10.63
N GLN A 104 7.99 18.20 -9.32
CA GLN A 104 9.11 17.91 -8.42
C GLN A 104 9.67 16.50 -8.66
N SER A 105 11.01 16.35 -8.65
CA SER A 105 11.70 15.08 -8.87
C SER A 105 11.17 14.00 -7.92
N LEU A 106 10.73 12.88 -8.47
CA LEU A 106 10.17 11.78 -7.69
C LEU A 106 11.28 11.06 -6.93
N THR A 107 11.16 11.03 -5.60
CA THR A 107 12.04 10.27 -4.70
C THR A 107 11.35 8.99 -4.27
N LEU A 108 12.03 7.86 -4.46
CA LEU A 108 11.51 6.52 -4.22
C LEU A 108 12.16 5.91 -2.97
N LEU A 109 11.37 5.70 -1.92
CA LEU A 109 11.80 4.97 -0.73
C LEU A 109 11.89 3.46 -1.02
N PRO A 110 12.76 2.70 -0.32
CA PRO A 110 12.98 1.29 -0.58
C PRO A 110 11.70 0.46 -0.46
N ALA A 111 11.60 -0.64 -1.23
CA ALA A 111 10.39 -1.46 -1.28
C ALA A 111 10.06 -2.18 0.05
N GLU A 112 11.06 -2.33 0.91
CA GLU A 112 10.95 -2.87 2.27
C GLU A 112 10.24 -1.89 3.21
N THR A 113 10.29 -0.58 2.91
CA THR A 113 9.67 0.45 3.75
C THR A 113 8.16 0.47 3.53
N SER A 114 7.40 0.72 4.60
CA SER A 114 5.97 0.93 4.53
C SER A 114 5.59 2.26 5.16
N TYR A 115 4.44 2.82 4.78
CA TYR A 115 3.94 4.04 5.43
C TYR A 115 3.88 3.89 6.96
N LYS A 116 3.65 2.67 7.46
CA LYS A 116 3.62 2.37 8.90
C LYS A 116 5.01 2.38 9.52
N SER A 117 6.02 1.77 8.88
CA SER A 117 7.39 1.76 9.42
C SER A 117 7.94 3.18 9.52
N VAL A 118 7.78 3.99 8.47
CA VAL A 118 8.20 5.40 8.48
C VAL A 118 7.48 6.22 9.56
N TYR A 119 6.20 5.91 9.82
CA TYR A 119 5.47 6.52 10.94
C TYR A 119 6.00 6.08 12.30
N HIS A 120 6.41 4.82 12.46
CA HIS A 120 7.05 4.36 13.69
C HIS A 120 8.41 5.06 13.91
N ASP A 121 9.21 5.21 12.85
CA ASP A 121 10.47 5.95 12.89
C ASP A 121 10.23 7.42 13.26
N PHE A 122 9.18 8.05 12.70
CA PHE A 122 8.76 9.39 13.08
C PHE A 122 8.45 9.51 14.57
N ILE A 123 7.63 8.60 15.11
CA ILE A 123 7.26 8.62 16.54
C ILE A 123 8.44 8.30 17.45
N ALA A 124 9.36 7.42 17.01
CA ALA A 124 10.56 7.06 17.76
C ALA A 124 11.57 8.22 17.82
N GLY A 125 11.68 9.01 16.76
CA GLY A 125 12.52 10.21 16.71
C GLY A 125 11.98 11.41 17.49
N LEU A 126 10.76 11.32 18.04
CA LEU A 126 10.15 12.38 18.83
C LEU A 126 10.51 12.26 20.33
N GLU A 127 10.94 13.38 20.91
CA GLU A 127 11.18 13.50 22.35
C GLU A 127 9.92 13.20 23.18
N ASN A 128 10.12 12.76 24.42
CA ASN A 128 9.08 12.15 25.27
C ASN A 128 7.83 13.01 25.51
N ASP A 129 7.95 14.33 25.52
CA ASP A 129 6.86 15.26 25.82
C ASP A 129 6.28 15.99 24.58
N SER A 130 6.64 15.55 23.37
CA SER A 130 6.14 16.19 22.16
C SER A 130 4.65 15.89 21.95
N THR A 131 3.84 16.97 21.84
CA THR A 131 2.42 16.91 21.48
C THR A 131 2.17 16.14 20.17
N LEU A 132 3.20 16.11 19.31
CA LEU A 132 3.26 15.36 18.05
C LEU A 132 3.07 13.84 18.23
N LYS A 133 3.34 13.26 19.40
CA LYS A 133 3.03 11.83 19.67
C LYS A 133 1.53 11.52 19.63
N LEU A 134 0.67 12.54 19.77
CA LEU A 134 -0.78 12.40 19.63
C LEU A 134 -1.24 12.34 18.16
N LEU A 135 -0.34 12.63 17.21
CA LEU A 135 -0.60 12.49 15.78
C LEU A 135 -0.72 11.01 15.44
N LYS A 136 -1.91 10.59 15.01
CA LYS A 136 -2.17 9.22 14.60
C LYS A 136 -1.68 8.96 13.18
N TYR A 137 -1.34 7.71 12.91
CA TYR A 137 -0.98 7.19 11.59
C TYR A 137 -1.84 7.71 10.44
N ASP A 138 -3.17 7.68 10.58
CA ASP A 138 -4.10 8.12 9.52
C ASP A 138 -3.92 9.61 9.15
N ALA A 139 -3.59 10.46 10.13
CA ALA A 139 -3.36 11.88 9.90
C ALA A 139 -1.96 12.12 9.30
N PHE A 140 -0.94 11.43 9.82
CA PHE A 140 0.41 11.46 9.27
C PHE A 140 0.42 11.05 7.78
N ARG A 141 -0.23 9.94 7.43
CA ARG A 141 -0.33 9.47 6.05
C ARG A 141 -1.05 10.46 5.14
N LYS A 142 -2.11 11.11 5.63
CA LYS A 142 -2.81 12.16 4.86
C LYS A 142 -1.91 13.37 4.62
N LEU A 143 -1.20 13.84 5.64
CA LEU A 143 -0.24 14.93 5.53
C LEU A 143 0.87 14.60 4.53
N TRP A 144 1.41 13.38 4.56
CA TRP A 144 2.35 12.90 3.55
C TRP A 144 1.78 13.05 2.15
N HIS A 145 0.60 12.48 1.87
CA HIS A 145 0.02 12.55 0.53
C HIS A 145 -0.29 13.98 0.05
N GLN A 146 -0.58 14.91 0.98
CA GLN A 146 -0.89 16.31 0.66
C GLN A 146 0.37 17.18 0.48
N LEU A 147 1.37 17.02 1.34
CA LEU A 147 2.54 17.89 1.42
C LEU A 147 3.72 17.37 0.60
N THR A 148 3.87 16.05 0.50
CA THR A 148 5.01 15.39 -0.14
C THR A 148 4.58 14.28 -1.12
N PRO A 149 3.76 14.60 -2.15
CA PRO A 149 3.26 13.59 -3.11
C PRO A 149 4.37 13.00 -4.00
N TYR A 150 5.52 13.67 -4.09
CA TYR A 150 6.72 13.25 -4.81
C TYR A 150 7.58 12.23 -4.06
N ILE A 151 7.29 11.96 -2.78
CA ILE A 151 7.97 10.93 -2.00
C ILE A 151 7.07 9.69 -2.01
N GLN A 152 7.48 8.64 -2.72
CA GLN A 152 6.70 7.41 -2.88
C GLN A 152 7.49 6.19 -2.46
N ILE A 153 6.80 5.14 -2.03
CA ILE A 153 7.42 3.85 -1.70
C ILE A 153 7.49 3.01 -2.97
N MET A 154 8.67 2.43 -3.24
CA MET A 154 8.86 1.49 -4.34
C MET A 154 7.91 0.30 -4.18
N SER A 155 7.17 -0.02 -5.24
CA SER A 155 6.50 -1.31 -5.25
C SER A 155 7.56 -2.40 -5.46
N PRO A 156 7.45 -3.60 -4.89
CA PRO A 156 8.38 -4.71 -5.19
C PRO A 156 8.52 -5.08 -6.69
N ARG A 157 7.69 -4.49 -7.56
CA ARG A 157 7.76 -4.62 -9.03
C ARG A 157 8.54 -3.49 -9.72
N THR A 158 9.18 -2.59 -8.97
CA THR A 158 9.98 -1.48 -9.56
C THR A 158 11.42 -1.86 -9.87
N ASP A 159 11.82 -3.12 -9.70
CA ASP A 159 12.93 -3.68 -10.47
C ASP A 159 12.47 -3.79 -11.92
N LEU A 160 12.74 -2.73 -12.66
CA LEU A 160 12.44 -2.64 -14.07
C LEU A 160 13.51 -3.46 -14.79
N CYS A 161 13.12 -4.64 -15.27
CA CYS A 161 13.93 -5.35 -16.24
C CYS A 161 14.17 -4.45 -17.46
N ASP A 162 15.43 -4.13 -17.73
CA ASP A 162 15.83 -3.24 -18.85
C ASP A 162 15.23 -3.69 -20.18
N THR A 163 15.13 -5.01 -20.39
CA THR A 163 14.53 -5.57 -21.61
C THR A 163 13.01 -5.33 -21.66
N CYS A 164 12.29 -5.49 -20.55
CA CYS A 164 10.86 -5.15 -20.46
C CYS A 164 10.62 -3.65 -20.70
N GLN A 165 11.50 -2.80 -20.17
CA GLN A 165 11.45 -1.35 -20.37
C GLN A 165 11.73 -0.99 -21.83
N HIS A 166 12.74 -1.61 -22.45
CA HIS A 166 13.06 -1.44 -23.86
C HIS A 166 11.88 -1.80 -24.76
N PHE A 167 11.21 -2.94 -24.53
CA PHE A 167 10.05 -3.34 -25.32
C PHE A 167 8.85 -2.40 -25.13
N ARG A 168 8.57 -1.96 -23.90
CA ARG A 168 7.49 -0.99 -23.63
C ARG A 168 7.74 0.35 -24.31
N ASN A 169 8.95 0.89 -24.16
CA ASN A 169 9.33 2.14 -24.82
C ASN A 169 9.32 2.00 -26.34
N GLY A 170 9.78 0.86 -26.85
CA GLY A 170 9.71 0.51 -28.27
C GLY A 170 8.28 0.55 -28.81
N LEU A 171 7.33 -0.06 -28.10
CA LEU A 171 5.92 -0.07 -28.47
C LEU A 171 5.24 1.30 -28.33
N GLN A 172 5.61 2.09 -27.32
CA GLN A 172 4.94 3.37 -27.02
C GLN A 172 5.47 4.53 -27.86
N TYR A 173 6.77 4.55 -28.17
CA TYR A 173 7.44 5.72 -28.77
C TYR A 173 8.07 5.42 -30.15
N ASN A 174 8.48 4.19 -30.41
CA ASN A 174 9.29 3.86 -31.60
C ASN A 174 8.54 3.08 -32.68
N ALA A 175 7.44 2.40 -32.34
CA ALA A 175 6.65 1.62 -33.28
C ALA A 175 5.80 2.53 -34.18
N ARG A 176 6.38 2.98 -35.30
CA ARG A 176 5.68 3.79 -36.32
C ARG A 176 4.96 2.94 -37.36
N LYS A 177 5.37 1.68 -37.53
CA LYS A 177 4.80 0.71 -38.49
C LYS A 177 4.20 -0.50 -37.75
N GLU A 178 3.11 -1.03 -38.29
CA GLU A 178 2.36 -2.13 -37.67
C GLU A 178 3.18 -3.44 -37.59
N GLU A 179 4.02 -3.72 -38.59
CA GLU A 179 4.87 -4.92 -38.62
C GLU A 179 5.98 -4.88 -37.55
N GLU A 180 6.60 -3.72 -37.34
CA GLU A 180 7.61 -3.50 -36.29
C GLU A 180 6.98 -3.67 -34.90
N ALA A 181 5.77 -3.13 -34.71
CA ALA A 181 5.00 -3.31 -33.49
C ALA A 181 4.69 -4.79 -33.22
N LYS A 182 4.24 -5.54 -34.24
CA LYS A 182 3.95 -6.98 -34.15
C LYS A 182 5.20 -7.78 -33.78
N ASN A 183 6.35 -7.47 -34.38
CA ASN A 183 7.61 -8.15 -34.07
C ASN A 183 8.09 -7.86 -32.63
N LEU A 184 8.06 -6.59 -32.21
CA LEU A 184 8.37 -6.20 -30.83
C LEU A 184 7.45 -6.88 -29.82
N LEU A 185 6.15 -6.96 -30.12
CA LEU A 185 5.17 -7.60 -29.25
C LEU A 185 5.37 -9.13 -29.17
N LYS A 186 5.79 -9.77 -30.26
CA LYS A 186 6.20 -11.18 -30.26
C LYS A 186 7.40 -11.42 -29.36
N LYS A 187 8.48 -10.65 -29.53
CA LYS A 187 9.69 -10.73 -28.69
C LYS A 187 9.37 -10.47 -27.22
N PHE A 188 8.50 -9.51 -26.93
CA PHE A 188 8.07 -9.20 -25.57
C PHE A 188 7.32 -10.38 -24.93
N LYS A 189 6.40 -11.03 -25.67
CA LYS A 189 5.71 -12.23 -25.18
C LYS A 189 6.67 -13.38 -24.92
N GLU A 190 7.63 -13.61 -25.81
CA GLU A 190 8.65 -14.66 -25.64
C GLU A 190 9.51 -14.40 -24.38
N HIS A 191 9.93 -13.16 -24.16
CA HIS A 191 10.64 -12.76 -22.94
C HIS A 191 9.83 -13.04 -21.68
N LEU A 192 8.54 -12.69 -21.66
CA LEU A 192 7.66 -12.96 -20.51
C LEU A 192 7.50 -14.46 -20.23
N VAL A 193 7.40 -15.28 -21.27
CA VAL A 193 7.34 -16.74 -21.12
C VAL A 193 8.63 -17.28 -20.51
N LYS A 194 9.80 -16.84 -21.01
CA LYS A 194 11.11 -17.24 -20.46
C LYS A 194 11.26 -16.83 -18.99
N ALA A 195 10.98 -15.58 -18.66
CA ALA A 195 11.04 -15.08 -17.29
C ALA A 195 10.10 -15.85 -16.35
N LYS A 196 8.91 -16.24 -16.83
CA LYS A 196 7.98 -17.07 -16.06
C LYS A 196 8.52 -18.49 -15.84
N LEU A 197 9.15 -19.10 -16.84
CA LEU A 197 9.78 -20.42 -16.72
C LEU A 197 10.92 -20.40 -15.71
N GLU A 198 11.82 -19.42 -15.80
CA GLU A 198 12.92 -19.24 -14.85
C GLU A 198 12.40 -19.03 -13.42
N ARG A 199 11.38 -18.19 -13.25
CA ARG A 199 10.78 -17.97 -11.93
C ARG A 199 10.10 -19.20 -11.36
N ASN A 200 9.44 -20.00 -12.21
CA ASN A 200 8.86 -21.27 -11.78
C ASN A 200 9.94 -22.29 -11.37
N TYR A 201 11.05 -22.32 -12.11
CA TYR A 201 12.20 -23.17 -11.80
C TYR A 201 12.83 -22.76 -10.45
N TYR A 202 13.10 -21.47 -10.27
CA TYR A 202 13.59 -20.92 -9.00
C TYR A 202 12.67 -21.27 -7.83
N ASN A 203 11.37 -20.97 -7.95
CA ASN A 203 10.39 -21.27 -6.88
C ASN A 203 10.30 -22.77 -6.56
N LYS A 204 10.48 -23.64 -7.56
CA LYS A 204 10.49 -25.10 -7.35
C LYS A 204 11.73 -25.52 -6.56
N ASN A 205 12.89 -24.96 -6.89
CA ASN A 205 14.15 -25.25 -6.21
C ASN A 205 14.15 -24.71 -4.77
N THR A 206 13.64 -23.50 -4.54
CA THR A 206 13.49 -22.94 -3.18
C THR A 206 12.62 -23.85 -2.30
N LYS A 207 11.48 -24.31 -2.80
CA LYS A 207 10.62 -25.25 -2.05
C LYS A 207 11.29 -26.59 -1.78
N LEU A 208 12.08 -27.09 -2.72
CA LEU A 208 12.83 -28.33 -2.54
C LEU A 208 13.90 -28.14 -1.45
N ALA A 209 14.62 -27.02 -1.47
CA ALA A 209 15.63 -26.67 -0.48
C ALA A 209 15.02 -26.55 0.92
N GLU A 210 13.88 -25.87 1.08
CA GLU A 210 13.13 -25.81 2.35
C GLU A 210 12.77 -27.20 2.88
N GLN A 211 12.30 -28.10 2.00
CA GLN A 211 11.95 -29.48 2.37
C GLN A 211 13.17 -30.28 2.79
N GLN A 212 14.26 -30.18 2.03
CA GLN A 212 15.51 -30.87 2.33
C GLN A 212 16.15 -30.33 3.61
N ARG A 213 16.05 -29.02 3.88
CA ARG A 213 16.54 -28.44 5.12
C ARG A 213 15.83 -28.97 6.36
N LYS A 214 14.51 -29.12 6.30
CA LYS A 214 13.74 -29.75 7.38
C LYS A 214 14.21 -31.18 7.67
N LEU A 215 14.51 -31.97 6.64
CA LEU A 215 15.04 -33.33 6.82
C LEU A 215 16.41 -33.32 7.52
N VAL A 216 17.28 -32.37 7.15
CA VAL A 216 18.60 -32.20 7.79
C VAL A 216 18.43 -31.82 9.26
N ASP A 217 17.55 -30.85 9.55
CA ASP A 217 17.31 -30.39 10.92
C ASP A 217 16.70 -31.50 11.80
N GLU A 218 15.75 -32.28 11.27
CA GLU A 218 15.17 -33.45 11.96
C GLU A 218 16.24 -34.51 12.29
N GLN A 219 17.13 -34.83 11.34
CA GLN A 219 18.23 -35.76 11.58
C GLN A 219 19.24 -35.24 12.61
N PHE A 220 19.51 -33.94 12.61
CA PHE A 220 20.37 -33.29 13.60
C PHE A 220 19.79 -33.42 15.01
N ILE A 221 18.48 -33.16 15.17
CA ILE A 221 17.77 -33.26 16.46
C ILE A 221 17.82 -34.68 17.02
N ILE A 222 17.65 -35.70 16.17
CA ILE A 222 17.64 -37.11 16.59
C ILE A 222 19.02 -37.59 17.07
N ARG A 223 20.11 -37.12 16.44
CA ARG A 223 21.47 -37.63 16.70
C ARG A 223 22.32 -36.75 17.62
N GLY A 224 21.89 -35.53 17.94
CA GLY A 224 22.57 -34.61 18.89
C GLY A 224 23.90 -34.01 18.40
N LYS A 225 24.60 -34.72 17.49
CA LYS A 225 25.67 -34.24 16.61
C LYS A 225 25.53 -34.97 15.28
N ALA A 226 25.24 -34.25 14.20
CA ALA A 226 25.27 -34.83 12.86
C ALA A 226 26.72 -35.06 12.43
N ASP A 227 27.05 -36.28 12.00
CA ASP A 227 28.30 -36.55 11.28
C ASP A 227 28.31 -35.72 9.99
N TYR A 228 29.49 -35.24 9.58
CA TYR A 228 29.65 -34.50 8.32
C TYR A 228 29.15 -35.35 7.15
N CYS A 229 28.41 -34.73 6.23
CA CYS A 229 27.84 -35.39 5.04
C CYS A 229 26.89 -36.56 5.37
N SER A 230 26.20 -36.53 6.52
CA SER A 230 25.28 -37.60 6.95
C SER A 230 23.94 -37.62 6.20
N VAL A 231 23.58 -36.51 5.53
CA VAL A 231 22.31 -36.36 4.81
C VAL A 231 22.57 -35.99 3.37
N ASP A 232 22.00 -36.75 2.44
CA ASP A 232 21.96 -36.38 1.02
C ASP A 232 20.87 -35.33 0.81
N ALA A 233 21.27 -34.06 0.87
CA ALA A 233 20.40 -32.90 0.77
C ALA A 233 21.02 -31.83 -0.14
N THR A 234 20.19 -31.12 -0.90
CA THR A 234 20.63 -30.03 -1.78
C THR A 234 20.28 -28.69 -1.14
N ALA A 235 21.29 -27.84 -0.92
CA ALA A 235 21.06 -26.47 -0.48
C ALA A 235 20.93 -25.53 -1.69
N HIS A 236 20.11 -24.50 -1.57
CA HIS A 236 19.95 -23.49 -2.62
C HIS A 236 20.41 -22.15 -2.08
N TYR A 237 21.55 -21.68 -2.59
CA TYR A 237 22.11 -20.38 -2.23
C TYR A 237 21.82 -19.37 -3.32
N SER A 238 21.29 -18.21 -2.95
CA SER A 238 21.29 -17.03 -3.79
C SER A 238 22.42 -16.11 -3.37
N TYR A 239 22.94 -15.36 -4.33
CA TYR A 239 23.95 -14.36 -4.06
C TYR A 239 23.66 -13.11 -4.89
N ASP A 240 23.76 -11.95 -4.25
CA ASP A 240 23.57 -10.67 -4.91
C ASP A 240 24.38 -9.58 -4.20
N TRP A 241 24.59 -8.47 -4.90
CA TRP A 241 25.16 -7.27 -4.32
C TRP A 241 24.09 -6.55 -3.50
N ALA A 242 24.01 -6.87 -2.22
CA ALA A 242 22.94 -6.44 -1.34
C ALA A 242 22.93 -4.93 -1.06
N GLN A 243 24.12 -4.29 -1.01
CA GLN A 243 24.20 -2.87 -0.66
C GLN A 243 25.52 -2.20 -1.08
N ASN A 244 25.44 -0.91 -1.39
CA ASN A 244 26.60 -0.04 -1.54
C ASN A 244 26.82 0.72 -0.24
N VAL A 245 27.92 0.46 0.46
CA VAL A 245 28.30 1.18 1.68
C VAL A 245 29.41 2.16 1.37
N HIS A 246 29.30 3.37 1.91
CA HIS A 246 30.34 4.39 1.83
C HIS A 246 31.14 4.38 3.12
N VAL A 247 32.41 4.00 3.05
CA VAL A 247 33.31 3.92 4.19
C VAL A 247 34.27 5.12 4.16
N PRO A 248 34.55 5.77 5.31
CA PRO A 248 35.59 6.80 5.37
C PRO A 248 36.95 6.23 4.93
N HIS A 249 37.87 7.12 4.53
CA HIS A 249 39.18 6.68 4.06
C HIS A 249 40.11 6.26 5.21
N SER A 250 39.81 6.73 6.43
CA SER A 250 40.54 6.42 7.65
C SER A 250 39.61 6.38 8.86
N ASP A 251 39.93 5.51 9.81
CA ASP A 251 39.16 5.27 11.03
C ASP A 251 39.18 6.49 11.98
N GLN A 252 40.19 7.36 11.86
CA GLN A 252 40.35 8.58 12.67
C GLN A 252 39.76 9.84 12.01
N GLN A 253 39.00 9.68 10.93
CA GLN A 253 38.56 10.79 10.12
C GLN A 253 37.41 11.58 10.80
N ALA A 254 37.73 12.77 11.32
CA ALA A 254 36.79 13.64 12.02
C ALA A 254 35.96 14.50 11.04
N SER A 255 34.68 14.14 10.85
CA SER A 255 33.63 14.98 10.24
C SER A 255 33.77 15.36 8.75
N LYS A 256 32.88 16.26 8.26
CA LYS A 256 32.47 16.45 6.85
C LYS A 256 33.65 16.63 5.89
N ILE A 257 33.63 15.82 4.84
CA ILE A 257 34.68 15.78 3.82
C ILE A 257 34.24 16.65 2.65
N TYR A 258 34.75 17.88 2.54
CA TYR A 258 34.41 18.79 1.43
C TYR A 258 35.14 18.46 0.12
N TYR A 259 36.19 17.63 0.15
CA TYR A 259 37.11 17.43 -0.99
C TYR A 259 37.54 15.98 -1.29
N LEU A 260 37.08 14.98 -0.53
CA LEU A 260 37.39 13.56 -0.80
C LEU A 260 36.10 12.73 -0.81
N SER A 261 35.92 11.93 -1.84
CA SER A 261 34.82 10.98 -1.95
C SER A 261 35.06 9.77 -1.02
N PRO A 262 34.06 9.34 -0.24
CA PRO A 262 34.13 8.11 0.54
C PRO A 262 34.43 6.89 -0.33
N ARG A 263 35.08 5.86 0.22
CA ARG A 263 35.32 4.61 -0.50
C ARG A 263 33.99 3.87 -0.67
N LYS A 264 33.61 3.59 -1.91
CA LYS A 264 32.43 2.79 -2.22
C LYS A 264 32.78 1.32 -2.11
N VAL A 265 32.17 0.64 -1.15
CA VAL A 265 32.29 -0.80 -0.93
C VAL A 265 30.99 -1.45 -1.36
N HIS A 266 31.09 -2.46 -2.21
CA HIS A 266 29.97 -3.29 -2.59
C HIS A 266 29.93 -4.50 -1.66
N LEU A 267 28.82 -4.69 -0.94
CA LEU A 267 28.63 -5.86 -0.09
C LEU A 267 28.08 -7.00 -0.94
N PHE A 268 28.84 -8.09 -1.03
CA PHE A 268 28.40 -9.33 -1.64
C PHE A 268 27.67 -10.16 -0.58
N GLY A 269 26.36 -10.32 -0.72
CA GLY A 269 25.54 -11.13 0.15
C GLY A 269 25.39 -12.53 -0.43
N ILE A 270 25.56 -13.56 0.41
CA ILE A 270 25.15 -14.93 0.11
C ILE A 270 24.03 -15.26 1.08
N GLN A 271 22.90 -15.69 0.56
CA GLN A 271 21.70 -16.04 1.31
C GLN A 271 21.38 -17.51 1.07
N ASP A 272 21.15 -18.26 2.15
CA ASP A 272 20.50 -19.58 2.09
C ASP A 272 18.99 -19.35 1.92
N GLU A 273 18.43 -19.92 0.86
CA GLU A 273 17.01 -19.74 0.48
C GLU A 273 16.08 -20.76 1.14
N ALA A 274 16.62 -21.64 1.99
CA ALA A 274 15.89 -22.69 2.69
C ALA A 274 15.31 -22.26 4.06
#